data_AF-A0A967BN82-F1
#
_entry.id   AF-A0A967BN82-F1
#
_cell.length_a   1.000
_cell.length_b   1.000
_cell.length_c   1.000
_cell.angle_alpha   90.00
_cell.angle_beta   90.00
_cell.angle_gamma   90.00
#
_symmetry.space_group_name_H-M   'P 1'
#
loop_
_entity.id
_entity.type
_entity.pdbx_description
1 polymer ?
#
loop_
_entity_poly.entity_id
_entity_poly.type
_entity_poly.pdbx_seq_one_letter_code
_entity_poly.pdbx_strand_id
1 'polypeptide(L)' 'VDTEKHHVILFGINIKAGFTKAENIGIRDELIDAVITKFSGFDVNIRISPIHRY' A
#
# COMPACT_ATOMS: atom_id res chain seq x y z
N VAL A 1 -10.65 5.72 -4.71
CA VAL A 1 -12.05 5.56 -5.16
C VAL A 1 -12.92 6.26 -4.14
N ASP A 2 -13.51 7.36 -4.57
CA ASP A 2 -14.36 8.18 -3.71
C ASP A 2 -15.81 7.97 -4.12
N THR A 3 -16.59 7.34 -3.24
CA THR A 3 -18.01 7.06 -3.45
C THR A 3 -18.77 7.46 -2.20
N GLU A 4 -20.06 7.78 -2.34
CA GLU A 4 -20.93 8.21 -1.23
C GLU A 4 -20.98 7.25 -0.03
N LYS A 5 -20.57 5.98 -0.20
CA LYS A 5 -20.56 4.96 0.85
C LYS A 5 -19.16 4.55 1.33
N HIS A 6 -18.12 4.81 0.54
CA HIS A 6 -16.76 4.34 0.83
C HIS A 6 -15.73 5.32 0.28
N HIS A 7 -14.92 5.85 1.20
CA HIS A 7 -13.74 6.64 0.89
C HIS A 7 -12.52 5.71 0.97
N VAL A 8 -12.07 5.17 -0.16
CA VAL A 8 -10.98 4.18 -0.18
C VAL A 8 -9.81 4.69 -1.01
N ILE A 9 -8.60 4.60 -0.49
CA ILE A 9 -7.37 4.83 -1.24
C ILE A 9 -6.75 3.48 -1.60
N LEU A 10 -6.60 3.24 -2.90
CA LEU A 10 -6.00 2.03 -3.44
C LEU A 10 -4.60 2.38 -3.96
N PHE A 11 -3.57 1.76 -3.38
CA PHE A 11 -2.19 1.90 -3.85
C PHE A 11 -1.65 0.56 -4.36
N GLY A 12 -1.01 0.59 -5.53
CA GLY A 12 -0.15 -0.47 -6.01
C GLY A 12 1.29 0.00 -5.94
N ILE A 13 2.15 -0.73 -5.24
CA ILE A 13 3.60 -0.46 -5.23
C ILE A 13 4.36 -1.61 -5.85
N ASN A 14 5.34 -1.26 -6.67
CA ASN A 14 6.28 -2.20 -7.22
C ASN A 14 7.60 -2.10 -6.45
N ILE A 15 8.03 -3.20 -5.86
CA ILE A 15 9.29 -3.29 -5.11
C ILE A 15 10.32 -4.11 -5.87
N LYS A 16 11.58 -3.72 -5.74
CA LYS A 16 12.70 -4.43 -6.36
C LYS A 16 12.75 -5.88 -5.87
N ALA A 17 13.11 -6.81 -6.76
CA ALA A 17 13.35 -8.18 -6.34
C ALA A 17 14.50 -8.25 -5.31
N GLY A 18 14.37 -9.16 -4.33
CA GLY A 18 15.37 -9.39 -3.29
C GLY A 18 14.90 -9.15 -1.85
N PHE A 19 13.73 -8.52 -1.66
CA PHE A 19 13.12 -8.39 -0.33
C PHE A 19 12.47 -9.69 0.10
N THR A 20 12.72 -10.05 1.36
CA THR A 20 12.06 -11.14 2.05
C THR A 20 10.58 -10.81 2.29
N LYS A 21 9.79 -11.85 2.58
CA LYS A 21 8.37 -11.68 2.94
C LYS A 21 8.20 -10.74 4.15
N ALA A 22 9.09 -10.80 5.13
CA ALA A 22 9.04 -9.96 6.33
C ALA A 22 9.30 -8.48 6.00
N GLU A 23 10.31 -8.21 5.17
CA GLU A 23 10.58 -6.84 4.70
C GLU A 23 9.42 -6.29 3.86
N ASN A 24 8.79 -7.13 3.03
CA ASN A 24 7.61 -6.72 2.27
C ASN A 24 6.44 -6.34 3.17
N ILE A 25 6.21 -7.07 4.27
CA ILE A 25 5.16 -6.76 5.24
C ILE A 25 5.50 -5.44 5.96
N GLY A 26 6.76 -5.28 6.41
CA GLY A 26 7.20 -4.04 7.06
C GLY A 26 7.00 -2.80 6.19
N ILE A 27 7.43 -2.87 4.92
CA ILE A 27 7.23 -1.79 3.94
C ILE A 27 5.74 -1.49 3.75
N ARG A 28 4.89 -2.52 3.69
CA ARG A 28 3.44 -2.36 3.56
C ARG A 28 2.87 -1.56 4.72
N ASP A 29 3.22 -1.97 5.93
CA ASP A 29 2.61 -1.44 7.15
C ASP A 29 3.09 0.00 7.40
N GLU A 30 4.38 0.29 7.18
CA GLU A 30 4.92 1.67 7.21
C GLU A 30 4.21 2.60 6.21
N LEU A 31 3.94 2.10 5.00
CA LEU A 31 3.21 2.87 3.98
C LEU A 31 1.75 3.09 4.35
N ILE A 32 1.08 2.08 4.92
CA ILE A 32 -0.30 2.21 5.40
C ILE A 32 -0.35 3.29 6.48
N ASP A 33 0.52 3.23 7.48
CA ASP A 33 0.55 4.17 8.59
C ASP A 33 0.81 5.61 8.11
N ALA A 34 1.76 5.80 7.20
CA ALA A 34 2.04 7.10 6.61
C ALA A 34 0.85 7.68 5.83
N VAL A 35 0.13 6.83 5.09
CA VAL A 35 -1.03 7.24 4.31
C VAL A 35 -2.24 7.53 5.21
N ILE A 36 -2.56 6.67 6.17
CA ILE A 36 -3.68 6.87 7.10
C ILE A 36 -3.47 8.14 7.93
N THR A 37 -2.24 8.40 8.37
CA THR A 37 -1.90 9.63 9.12
C THR A 37 -2.18 10.89 8.29
N LYS A 38 -1.96 10.84 6.98
CA LYS A 38 -2.16 11.98 6.08
C LYS A 38 -3.60 12.10 5.57
N PHE A 39 -4.32 10.98 5.46
CA PHE A 39 -5.67 10.90 4.90
C PHE A 39 -6.64 10.28 5.92
N SER A 40 -6.81 10.95 7.05
CA SER A 40 -7.75 10.52 8.09
C SER A 40 -9.18 10.42 7.53
N GLY A 41 -9.83 9.29 7.73
CA GLY A 41 -11.20 9.04 7.25
C GLY A 41 -11.29 8.24 5.94
N PHE A 42 -10.16 7.85 5.36
CA PHE A 42 -10.10 6.93 4.24
C PHE A 42 -9.66 5.53 4.69
N ASP A 43 -10.26 4.49 4.11
CA ASP A 43 -9.74 3.13 4.18
C ASP A 43 -8.57 2.99 3.19
N VAL A 44 -7.45 2.41 3.63
CA VAL A 44 -6.23 2.33 2.81
C VAL A 44 -5.92 0.87 2.50
N ASN A 45 -5.95 0.52 1.22
CA ASN A 45 -5.57 -0.80 0.73
C ASN A 45 -4.32 -0.70 -0.15
N ILE A 46 -3.21 -1.28 0.32
CA ILE A 46 -1.95 -1.31 -0.42
C ILE A 46 -1.67 -2.73 -0.89
N ARG A 47 -1.53 -2.88 -2.22
CA ARG A 47 -1.03 -4.10 -2.85
C ARG A 47 0.43 -3.94 -3.20
N ILE A 48 1.22 -4.90 -2.77
CA ILE A 48 2.64 -4.99 -3.06
C ILE A 48 2.85 -6.05 -4.12
N SER A 49 3.59 -5.70 -5.17
CA SER A 49 4.00 -6.65 -6.19
C SER A 49 5.50 -6.50 -6.48
N PRO A 50 6.22 -7.60 -6.73
CA PRO A 50 7.58 -7.49 -7.22
C PRO A 50 7.56 -6.81 -8.60
N ILE A 51 8.55 -5.93 -8.84
CA ILE A 51 8.84 -5.40 -10.18
C ILE A 51 9.04 -6.62 -11.09
N HIS A 52 8.10 -6.82 -12.01
CA HIS A 52 8.31 -7.75 -13.12
C HIS A 52 9.46 -7.19 -13.95
N ARG A 53 10.63 -7.84 -13.85
CA ARG A 53 11.68 -7.71 -14.85
C ARG A 53 11.25 -8.65 -15.98
N TYR A 54 10.72 -8.07 -17.06
CA TYR A 54 10.62 -8.76 -18.35
C TYR A 54 12.01 -9.10 -18.88
#